data_AF-A0A453NLZ5-F1
#
_entry.id   AF-A0A453NLZ5-F1
#
_cell.length_a   1.000
_cell.length_b   1.000
_cell.length_c   1.000
_cell.angle_alpha   90.00
_cell.angle_beta   90.00
_cell.angle_gamma   90.00
#
_symmetry.space_group_name_H-M   'P 1'
#
loop_
_entity.id
_entity.type
_entity.pdbx_description
1 polymer ?
#
loop_
_entity_poly.entity_id
_entity_poly.type
_entity_poly.pdbx_seq_one_letter_code
_entity_poly.pdbx_strand_id
1 'polypeptide(L)'
;SLHNFPEGMAVFLGSVKGLRVGVNLAFAIALHNIPEGVAVALPLYFATKSKWQAFKYATLSGLAEPLGVFFVAVLFPSNLNPEILEGLLASG
;
A
#
# COMPACT_ATOMS: atom_id res chain seq x y z
N SER A 1 -6.00 -6.09 -1.52
CA SER A 1 -7.17 -5.37 -2.01
C SER A 1 -6.73 -4.54 -3.21
N LEU A 2 -7.65 -4.02 -4.04
CA LEU A 2 -7.24 -3.06 -5.07
C LEU A 2 -6.86 -1.69 -4.48
N HIS A 3 -7.30 -1.37 -3.25
CA HIS A 3 -7.02 -0.09 -2.60
C HIS A 3 -5.62 -0.01 -1.96
N ASN A 4 -5.01 -1.13 -1.57
CA ASN A 4 -3.61 -1.17 -1.11
C ASN A 4 -2.63 -0.82 -2.24
N PHE A 5 -3.04 -0.92 -3.50
CA PHE A 5 -2.18 -0.57 -4.63
C PHE A 5 -1.89 0.95 -4.70
N PRO A 6 -2.90 1.85 -4.72
CA PRO A 6 -2.68 3.29 -4.56
C PRO A 6 -1.87 3.68 -3.33
N GLU A 7 -2.05 3.00 -2.18
CA GLU A 7 -1.26 3.28 -0.97
C GLU A 7 0.23 3.04 -1.18
N GLY A 8 0.59 1.92 -1.81
CA GLY A 8 1.96 1.62 -2.18
C GLY A 8 2.58 2.66 -3.12
N MET A 9 1.79 3.13 -4.09
CA MET A 9 2.21 4.24 -4.97
C MET A 9 2.50 5.50 -4.14
N ALA A 10 1.60 5.84 -3.20
CA ALA A 10 1.74 7.01 -2.34
C ALA A 10 3.03 6.97 -1.49
N VAL A 11 3.38 5.81 -0.91
CA VAL A 11 4.65 5.63 -0.16
C VAL A 11 5.86 5.98 -1.03
N PHE A 12 5.92 5.47 -2.26
CA PHE A 12 7.02 5.78 -3.18
C PHE A 12 7.05 7.26 -3.53
N LEU A 13 5.94 7.84 -3.96
CA LEU A 13 5.85 9.25 -4.36
C LEU A 13 6.18 10.19 -3.18
N GLY A 14 5.76 9.84 -1.97
CA GLY A 14 6.13 10.55 -0.74
C GLY A 14 7.63 10.50 -0.47
N SER A 15 8.28 9.37 -0.74
CA SER A 15 9.75 9.24 -0.60
C SER A 15 10.52 10.08 -1.62
N VAL A 16 9.98 10.26 -2.84
CA VAL A 16 10.54 11.16 -3.85
C VAL A 16 10.47 12.63 -3.41
N LYS A 17 9.42 13.02 -2.69
CA LYS A 17 9.31 14.37 -2.08
C LYS A 17 10.28 14.57 -0.89
N GLY A 18 10.81 13.49 -0.33
CA GLY A 18 11.84 13.51 0.71
C GLY A 18 11.67 12.39 1.74
N LEU A 19 12.79 11.92 2.29
CA LEU A 19 12.82 10.78 3.21
C LEU A 19 11.86 10.94 4.39
N ARG A 20 11.76 12.14 4.99
CA ARG A 20 10.85 12.40 6.12
C ARG A 20 9.38 12.23 5.74
N VAL A 21 9.00 12.68 4.55
CA VAL A 21 7.62 12.57 4.04
C VAL A 21 7.31 11.11 3.76
N GLY A 22 8.19 10.40 3.06
CA GLY A 22 8.04 8.98 2.77
C GLY A 22 7.91 8.12 4.03
N VAL A 23 8.78 8.32 5.03
CA VAL A 23 8.72 7.58 6.29
C VAL A 23 7.44 7.86 7.06
N ASN A 24 7.04 9.13 7.18
CA ASN A 24 5.78 9.48 7.86
C ASN A 24 4.57 8.85 7.18
N LEU A 25 4.53 8.87 5.85
CA LEU A 25 3.45 8.28 5.07
C LEU A 25 3.42 6.74 5.17
N ALA A 26 4.60 6.10 5.10
CA ALA A 26 4.72 4.65 5.30
C ALA A 26 4.22 4.23 6.69
N PHE A 27 4.53 4.98 7.74
CA PHE A 27 3.98 4.71 9.08
C PHE A 27 2.46 4.92 9.15
N ALA A 28 1.94 5.98 8.54
CA ALA A 28 0.50 6.24 8.52
C ALA A 28 -0.27 5.10 7.82
N ILE A 29 0.23 4.64 6.67
CA ILE A 29 -0.36 3.53 5.91
C ILE A 29 -0.20 2.21 6.67
N ALA A 30 0.95 1.94 7.28
CA ALA A 30 1.14 0.74 8.10
C ALA A 30 0.14 0.66 9.26
N LEU A 31 -0.17 1.79 9.90
CA LEU A 31 -1.18 1.87 10.94
C LEU A 31 -2.60 1.67 10.40
N HIS A 32 -2.90 2.20 9.20
CA HIS A 32 -4.17 1.98 8.51
C HIS A 32 -4.39 0.50 8.15
N ASN A 33 -3.32 -0.19 7.75
CA ASN A 33 -3.38 -1.59 7.30
C ASN A 33 -3.58 -2.60 8.43
N ILE A 34 -3.45 -2.20 9.70
CA ILE A 34 -3.76 -3.07 10.85
C ILE A 34 -5.28 -3.34 10.94
N PRO A 35 -6.17 -2.33 11.08
CA PRO A 35 -7.62 -2.53 11.01
C PRO A 35 -8.08 -3.29 9.77
N GLU A 36 -7.53 -2.98 8.60
CA GLU A 36 -7.92 -3.65 7.36
C GLU A 36 -7.51 -5.12 7.32
N GLY A 37 -6.28 -5.43 7.74
CA GLY A 37 -5.81 -6.80 7.85
C GLY A 37 -6.71 -7.64 8.77
N VAL A 38 -7.17 -7.04 9.88
CA VAL A 38 -8.15 -7.67 10.78
C VAL A 38 -9.51 -7.85 10.09
N ALA A 39 -9.98 -6.84 9.35
CA ALA A 39 -11.23 -6.89 8.61
C ALA A 39 -11.25 -7.96 7.51
N VAL A 40 -10.09 -8.27 6.90
CA VAL A 40 -9.94 -9.39 5.95
C VAL A 40 -9.80 -10.74 6.66
N ALA A 41 -8.99 -10.80 7.73
CA ALA A 41 -8.67 -12.05 8.41
C ALA A 41 -9.85 -12.64 9.20
N LEU A 42 -10.65 -11.81 9.90
CA LEU A 42 -11.71 -12.30 10.78
C LEU A 42 -12.83 -13.06 10.04
N PRO A 43 -13.46 -12.51 8.97
CA PRO A 43 -14.49 -13.25 8.24
C PRO A 43 -13.97 -14.57 7.69
N LEU A 44 -12.72 -14.56 7.21
CA LEU A 44 -12.08 -15.73 6.61
C LEU A 44 -11.77 -16.80 7.67
N TYR A 45 -11.37 -16.40 8.87
CA TYR A 45 -11.26 -17.29 10.01
C TYR A 45 -12.63 -17.86 10.41
N PHE A 46 -13.69 -17.05 10.47
CA PHE A 46 -15.02 -17.55 10.85
C PHE A 46 -15.59 -18.52 9.82
N ALA A 47 -15.29 -18.33 8.53
CA ALA A 47 -15.69 -19.22 7.43
C ALA A 47 -14.87 -20.52 7.36
N THR A 48 -13.55 -20.46 7.56
CA THR A 48 -12.64 -21.61 7.35
C THR A 48 -12.20 -22.31 8.63
N LYS A 49 -12.39 -21.67 9.79
CA LYS A 49 -11.83 -22.04 11.11
C LYS A 49 -10.31 -22.21 11.14
N SER A 50 -9.60 -21.76 10.11
CA SER A 50 -8.14 -21.88 10.00
C SER A 50 -7.45 -20.52 10.14
N LYS A 51 -6.67 -20.37 11.22
CA LYS A 51 -5.85 -19.15 11.45
C LYS A 51 -4.82 -18.96 10.33
N TRP A 52 -4.27 -20.06 9.80
CA TRP A 52 -3.29 -20.00 8.73
C TRP A 52 -3.89 -19.54 7.41
N GLN A 53 -5.10 -20.00 7.06
CA GLN A 53 -5.78 -19.49 5.88
C GLN A 53 -6.10 -18.01 6.03
N ALA A 54 -6.69 -17.60 7.16
CA ALA A 54 -6.96 -16.20 7.46
C ALA A 54 -5.72 -15.30 7.30
N PHE A 55 -4.59 -15.72 7.89
CA PHE A 55 -3.31 -15.03 7.74
C PHE A 55 -2.84 -14.98 6.28
N LYS A 56 -2.85 -16.11 5.56
CA LYS A 56 -2.40 -16.18 4.16
C LYS A 56 -3.19 -15.21 3.27
N TYR A 57 -4.52 -15.20 3.36
CA TYR A 57 -5.34 -14.32 2.53
C TYR A 57 -5.22 -12.85 2.93
N ALA A 58 -5.08 -12.54 4.22
CA ALA A 58 -4.80 -11.17 4.68
C ALA A 58 -3.44 -10.67 4.14
N THR A 59 -2.39 -11.50 4.22
CA THR A 59 -1.07 -11.18 3.67
C THR A 59 -1.11 -11.03 2.15
N LEU A 60 -1.78 -11.93 1.43
CA LEU A 60 -1.95 -11.82 -0.02
C LEU A 60 -2.72 -10.54 -0.42
N SER A 61 -3.69 -10.11 0.39
CA SER A 61 -4.38 -8.84 0.18
C SER A 61 -3.41 -7.66 0.30
N GLY A 62 -2.50 -7.69 1.28
CA GLY A 62 -1.50 -6.65 1.51
C GLY A 62 -0.42 -6.55 0.43
N LEU A 63 -0.16 -7.62 -0.35
CA LEU A 63 0.87 -7.62 -1.41
C LEU A 63 0.59 -6.60 -2.54
N ALA A 64 -0.63 -6.08 -2.65
CA ALA A 64 -0.91 -4.99 -3.59
C ALA A 64 -0.10 -3.72 -3.28
N GLU A 65 0.27 -3.47 -2.02
CA GLU A 65 1.08 -2.32 -1.61
C GLU A 65 2.53 -2.36 -2.16
N PRO A 66 3.35 -3.41 -1.94
CA PRO A 66 4.67 -3.49 -2.56
C PRO A 66 4.60 -3.54 -4.09
N LEU A 67 3.52 -4.04 -4.68
CA LEU A 67 3.30 -3.96 -6.14
C LEU A 67 3.09 -2.53 -6.61
N GLY A 68 2.36 -1.69 -5.86
CA GLY A 68 2.19 -0.27 -6.14
C GLY A 68 3.50 0.49 -6.06
N VAL A 69 4.33 0.23 -5.03
CA VAL A 69 5.68 0.78 -4.91
C VAL A 69 6.52 0.41 -6.13
N PHE A 70 6.56 -0.88 -6.48
CA PHE A 70 7.34 -1.40 -7.60
C PHE A 70 6.88 -0.81 -8.94
N PHE A 71 5.57 -0.71 -9.15
CA PHE A 71 4.99 -0.13 -10.36
C PHE A 71 5.48 1.30 -10.59
N VAL A 72 5.44 2.15 -9.56
CA VAL A 72 5.93 3.53 -9.67
C VAL A 72 7.44 3.56 -9.86
N ALA A 73 8.18 2.75 -9.10
CA ALA A 73 9.64 2.68 -9.20
C ALA A 73 10.14 2.30 -10.60
N VAL A 74 9.43 1.40 -11.30
CA VAL A 74 9.81 0.91 -12.64
C VAL A 74 9.36 1.84 -13.75
N LEU A 75 8.15 2.40 -13.67
CA LEU A 75 7.61 3.26 -14.74
C LEU A 75 8.11 4.69 -14.67
N PHE A 76 8.53 5.13 -13.49
CA PHE A 76 8.93 6.50 -13.24
C PHE A 76 10.35 6.65 -12.63
N PRO A 77 11.39 6.01 -13.19
CA PRO A 77 12.74 6.19 -12.72
C PRO A 77 13.25 7.59 -13.07
N SER A 78 13.63 8.35 -12.05
CA SER A 78 14.48 9.57 -12.07
C SER A 78 13.98 10.82 -12.81
N ASN A 79 13.03 10.72 -13.74
CA ASN A 79 12.62 11.84 -14.62
C ASN A 79 11.14 12.25 -14.45
N LEU A 80 10.56 12.05 -13.27
CA LEU A 80 9.19 12.46 -12.98
C LEU A 80 9.02 13.97 -13.15
N ASN A 81 8.25 14.38 -14.16
CA ASN A 81 7.74 15.74 -14.22
C ASN A 81 6.93 16.00 -12.91
N PRO A 82 7.25 17.04 -12.14
CA PRO A 82 6.54 17.40 -10.90
C PRO A 82 5.02 17.47 -11.05
N GLU A 83 4.51 17.85 -12.23
CA GLU A 83 3.06 17.91 -12.51
C GLU A 83 2.38 16.54 -12.49
N ILE A 84 3.06 15.50 -12.99
CA ILE A 84 2.55 14.12 -12.97
C ILE A 84 2.56 13.57 -11.54
N LEU A 85 3.60 13.91 -10.77
CA LEU A 85 3.74 13.55 -9.36
C LEU A 85 2.62 14.14 -8.50
N GLU A 86 2.23 15.39 -8.76
CA GLU A 86 1.11 16.05 -8.06
C GLU A 86 -0.24 15.48 -8.48
N GLY A 87 -0.45 15.21 -9.77
CA GLY A 87 -1.68 14.60 -10.27
C GLY A 87 -1.96 13.23 -9.66
N LEU A 88 -0.94 12.38 -9.53
CA LEU A 88 -1.05 11.05 -8.92
C LEU A 88 -1.33 11.08 -7.41
N LEU A 89 -0.86 12.12 -6.71
CA LEU A 89 -1.10 12.29 -5.27
C LEU A 89 -2.44 12.97 -4.97
N ALA A 90 -2.94 13.83 -5.85
CA ALA A 90 -4.19 14.55 -5.68
C ALA A 90 -5.44 13.72 -6.05
N SER A 91 -5.27 12.60 -6.76
CA SER A 91 -6.36 11.71 -7.18
C SER A 91 -6.70 10.58 -6.19
N GLY A 92 -6.06 10.55 -5.01
CA GLY A 92 -6.27 9.54 -3.95
C GLY A 92 -7.20 10.03 -2.86
#